data_AF-A0AA41PVG4-F1
#
_entry.id   AF-A0AA41PVG4-F1
#
_cell.length_a   1.000
_cell.length_b   1.000
_cell.length_c   1.000
_cell.angle_alpha   90.00
_cell.angle_beta   90.00
_cell.angle_gamma   90.00
#
_symmetry.space_group_name_H-M   'P 1'
#
loop_
_entity.id
_entity.type
_entity.pdbx_description
1 polymer ?
#
loop_
_entity_poly.entity_id
_entity_poly.type
_entity_poly.pdbx_seq_one_letter_code
_entity_poly.pdbx_strand_id
1 'polypeptide(L)'
;MSWGVDMAGGADVLGIVADFLVAHPALPELVGVQVTWHHADKAWQVNVQLAGGNVTGLAGWAAVLRGPVTTVVDGDGAYIGPYTRHEVTGLLRGHPVTVWACERRGLESA
;
A
#
# COMPACT_ATOMS: atom_id res chain seq x y z
N MET A 1 -1.57 -13.37 29.48
CA MET A 1 -0.96 -13.06 28.18
C MET A 1 -1.37 -11.63 27.81
N SER A 2 -0.41 -10.72 27.70
CA SER A 2 -0.66 -9.34 27.27
C SER A 2 -0.77 -9.34 25.75
N TRP A 3 -1.93 -8.94 25.22
CA TRP A 3 -2.18 -8.78 23.79
C TRP A 3 -1.65 -7.43 23.28
N GLY A 4 -0.49 -7.01 23.77
CA GLY A 4 0.09 -5.73 23.42
C GLY A 4 0.34 -5.65 21.93
N VAL A 5 -0.10 -4.55 21.32
CA VAL A 5 0.34 -4.17 19.96
C VAL A 5 1.87 -4.07 20.00
N ASP A 6 2.54 -4.71 19.04
CA ASP A 6 3.99 -4.59 18.90
C ASP A 6 4.36 -3.22 18.31
N MET A 7 4.37 -2.22 19.17
CA MET A 7 4.68 -0.84 18.80
C MET A 7 6.13 -0.68 18.33
N ALA A 8 7.06 -1.51 18.81
CA ALA A 8 8.46 -1.48 18.41
C ALA A 8 8.62 -2.01 16.98
N GLY A 9 8.08 -3.19 16.68
CA GLY A 9 8.06 -3.72 15.32
C GLY A 9 7.31 -2.82 14.34
N GLY A 10 6.22 -2.18 14.79
CA GLY A 10 5.51 -1.18 14.00
C GLY A 10 6.35 0.06 13.66
N ALA A 11 7.12 0.58 14.62
CA ALA A 11 8.02 1.72 14.40
C ALA A 11 9.16 1.38 13.43
N ASP A 12 9.74 0.18 13.55
CA ASP A 12 10.80 -0.29 12.64
C ASP A 12 10.29 -0.40 11.19
N VAL A 13 9.10 -0.98 11.01
CA VAL A 13 8.45 -1.09 9.69
C VAL A 13 8.17 0.29 9.09
N LEU A 14 7.66 1.22 9.89
CA LEU A 14 7.46 2.61 9.45
C LEU A 14 8.77 3.29 9.03
N GLY A 15 9.86 3.05 9.77
CA GLY A 15 11.20 3.51 9.41
C GLY A 15 11.66 2.96 8.06
N ILE A 16 11.44 1.67 7.79
CA ILE A 16 11.78 1.03 6.50
C ILE A 16 11.00 1.68 5.35
N VAL A 17 9.71 1.96 5.54
CA VAL A 17 8.88 2.63 4.53
C VAL A 17 9.37 4.07 4.30
N ALA A 18 9.64 4.82 5.36
CA ALA A 18 10.15 6.19 5.27
C ALA A 18 11.49 6.24 4.55
N ASP A 19 12.45 5.39 4.94
CA ASP A 19 13.75 5.24 4.27
C ASP A 19 13.59 4.94 2.78
N PHE A 20 12.67 4.03 2.44
CA PHE A 20 12.40 3.67 1.06
C PHE A 20 11.85 4.85 0.25
N LEU A 21 10.89 5.59 0.79
CA LEU A 21 10.33 6.77 0.14
C LEU A 21 11.38 7.87 -0.06
N VAL A 22 12.23 8.10 0.94
CA VAL A 22 13.35 9.05 0.85
C VAL A 22 14.37 8.64 -0.21
N ALA A 23 14.66 7.34 -0.33
CA ALA A 23 15.58 6.83 -1.35
C ALA A 23 15.02 6.91 -2.78
N HIS A 24 13.71 7.08 -2.94
CA HIS A 24 13.04 7.11 -4.24
C HIS A 24 12.15 8.36 -4.40
N PRO A 25 12.73 9.57 -4.43
CA PRO A 25 11.97 10.83 -4.46
C PRO A 25 11.23 11.05 -5.80
N ALA A 26 11.54 10.27 -6.83
CA ALA A 26 10.86 10.29 -8.12
C ALA A 26 9.64 9.35 -8.18
N LEU A 27 9.27 8.68 -7.08
CA LEU A 27 8.06 7.88 -7.04
C LEU A 27 6.83 8.80 -7.14
N PRO A 28 5.88 8.48 -8.04
CA PRO A 28 4.68 9.26 -8.21
C PRO A 28 3.76 9.14 -6.98
N GLU A 29 2.95 10.18 -6.76
CA GLU A 29 1.92 10.22 -5.71
C GLU A 29 0.97 9.01 -5.85
N LEU A 30 0.54 8.45 -4.72
CA LEU A 30 -0.32 7.27 -4.62
C LEU A 30 -1.43 7.44 -3.60
N VAL A 31 -2.40 6.53 -3.59
CA VAL A 31 -3.51 6.56 -2.64
C VAL A 31 -3.14 5.81 -1.34
N GLY A 32 -2.41 4.70 -1.43
CA GLY A 32 -1.98 3.99 -0.22
C GLY A 32 -0.83 3.00 -0.37
N VAL A 33 -0.09 2.83 0.72
CA VAL A 33 0.91 1.78 0.93
C VAL A 33 0.50 0.98 2.16
N GLN A 34 0.36 -0.32 1.99
CA GLN A 34 0.11 -1.28 3.05
C GLN A 34 1.37 -2.09 3.31
N VAL A 35 1.82 -2.15 4.55
CA VAL A 35 2.91 -3.04 4.95
C VAL A 35 2.44 -4.00 6.00
N THR A 36 2.77 -5.28 5.81
CA THR A 36 2.41 -6.35 6.74
C THR A 36 3.65 -6.85 7.46
N TRP A 37 3.56 -7.00 8.78
CA TRP A 37 4.56 -7.71 9.57
C TRP A 37 3.89 -8.69 10.53
N HIS A 38 4.69 -9.62 11.05
CA HIS A 38 4.20 -10.63 11.97
C HIS A 38 4.80 -10.41 13.35
N HIS A 39 3.97 -10.45 14.39
CA HIS A 39 4.40 -10.50 15.78
C HIS A 39 3.66 -11.64 16.48
N ALA A 40 4.41 -12.56 17.07
CA ALA A 40 3.91 -13.84 17.55
C ALA A 40 3.14 -14.60 16.44
N ASP A 41 1.88 -14.96 16.69
CA ASP A 41 0.99 -15.67 15.77
C ASP A 41 0.07 -14.74 14.97
N LYS A 42 0.28 -13.41 15.03
CA LYS A 42 -0.60 -12.42 14.41
C LYS A 42 0.11 -11.62 13.31
N ALA A 43 -0.62 -11.34 12.25
CA ALA A 43 -0.26 -10.36 11.23
C ALA A 43 -0.78 -8.97 11.64
N TRP A 44 0.08 -7.98 11.54
CA TRP A 44 -0.21 -6.57 11.74
C TRP A 44 -0.04 -5.82 10.44
N GLN A 45 -0.85 -4.79 10.24
CA GLN A 45 -0.88 -4.01 9.02
C GLN A 45 -0.86 -2.51 9.35
N VAL A 46 -0.04 -1.76 8.62
CA VAL A 46 -0.07 -0.31 8.60
C VAL A 46 -0.45 0.14 7.19
N ASN A 47 -1.45 1.01 7.12
CA ASN A 47 -1.87 1.66 5.89
C ASN A 47 -1.46 3.12 5.94
N VAL A 48 -0.52 3.51 5.09
CA VAL A 48 -0.13 4.90 4.88
C VAL A 48 -0.87 5.40 3.65
N GLN A 49 -1.82 6.30 3.83
CA GLN A 49 -2.49 6.96 2.71
C GLN A 49 -1.75 8.23 2.35
N LEU A 50 -1.36 8.35 1.08
CA LEU A 50 -0.89 9.58 0.50
C LEU A 50 -2.07 10.14 -0.31
N ALA A 51 -2.33 11.44 -0.27
CA ALA A 51 -3.42 12.01 -1.06
C ALA A 51 -2.92 12.29 -2.49
N GLY A 52 -3.76 12.11 -3.51
CA GLY A 52 -3.44 12.51 -4.90
C GLY A 52 -3.08 11.40 -5.89
N GLY A 53 -3.03 10.14 -5.44
CA GLY A 53 -2.58 9.03 -6.29
C GLY A 53 -3.39 8.74 -7.55
N ASN A 54 -2.69 8.38 -8.63
CA ASN A 54 -3.29 7.87 -9.85
C ASN A 54 -2.72 6.49 -10.24
N VAL A 55 -3.44 5.77 -11.11
CA VAL A 55 -3.04 4.42 -11.55
C VAL A 55 -1.79 4.45 -12.43
N THR A 56 -1.56 5.52 -13.18
CA THR A 56 -0.36 5.70 -14.00
C THR A 56 0.92 5.63 -13.15
N GLY A 57 0.84 6.06 -11.88
CA GLY A 57 1.95 6.02 -10.95
C GLY A 57 2.41 4.60 -10.58
N LEU A 58 1.52 3.60 -10.62
CA LEU A 58 1.84 2.22 -10.23
C LEU A 58 2.93 1.57 -11.09
N ALA A 59 3.14 2.02 -12.33
CA ALA A 59 4.20 1.49 -13.18
C ALA A 59 5.60 1.76 -12.60
N GLY A 60 5.83 2.93 -12.02
CA GLY A 60 7.09 3.26 -11.33
C GLY A 60 7.30 2.39 -10.10
N TRP A 61 6.23 2.14 -9.35
CA TRP A 61 6.25 1.26 -8.18
C TRP A 61 6.50 -0.21 -8.55
N ALA A 62 5.88 -0.71 -9.62
CA ALA A 62 6.13 -2.03 -10.16
C ALA A 62 7.60 -2.24 -10.54
N ALA A 63 8.22 -1.24 -11.16
CA ALA A 63 9.64 -1.28 -11.51
C ALA A 63 10.55 -1.35 -10.28
N VAL A 64 10.28 -0.53 -9.25
CA VAL A 64 11.11 -0.50 -8.04
C VAL A 64 10.90 -1.74 -7.17
N LEU A 65 9.66 -2.19 -7.00
CA LEU A 65 9.31 -3.38 -6.21
C LEU A 65 9.56 -4.69 -6.95
N ARG A 66 9.83 -4.64 -8.26
CA ARG A 66 9.99 -5.81 -9.15
C ARG A 66 8.80 -6.76 -9.09
N GLY A 67 7.61 -6.20 -8.91
CA GLY A 67 6.36 -6.93 -8.79
C GLY A 67 5.44 -6.62 -9.97
N PRO A 68 4.57 -7.56 -10.39
CA PRO A 68 3.56 -7.28 -11.39
C PRO A 68 2.51 -6.29 -10.83
N VAL A 69 1.95 -5.46 -11.70
CA VAL A 69 0.72 -4.73 -11.39
C VAL A 69 -0.46 -5.70 -11.52
N THR A 70 -1.24 -5.85 -10.45
CA THR A 70 -2.47 -6.65 -10.41
C THR A 70 -3.68 -5.74 -10.24
N THR A 71 -4.78 -6.11 -10.87
CA THR A 71 -6.06 -5.40 -10.71
C THR A 71 -6.93 -6.20 -9.75
N VAL A 72 -7.31 -5.58 -8.64
CA VAL A 72 -8.24 -6.13 -7.66
C VAL A 72 -9.56 -5.37 -7.80
N VAL A 73 -10.61 -6.10 -8.16
CA VAL A 73 -11.97 -5.59 -8.14
C VAL A 73 -12.51 -5.79 -6.73
N ASP A 74 -12.18 -4.87 -5.83
CA ASP A 74 -12.82 -4.80 -4.52
C ASP A 74 -14.18 -4.12 -4.68
N GLY A 75 -15.26 -4.89 -4.51
CA GLY A 75 -16.61 -4.35 -4.38
C GLY A 75 -16.77 -3.73 -2.99
N ASP A 76 -17.04 -2.42 -2.94
CA ASP A 76 -17.30 -1.62 -1.73
C ASP A 76 -16.16 -1.54 -0.70
N GLY A 77 -15.13 -0.75 -1.03
CA GLY A 77 -14.37 -0.10 0.04
C GLY A 77 -15.23 0.94 0.73
N ALA A 78 -15.51 0.72 2.03
CA ALA A 78 -16.39 1.55 2.86
C ALA A 78 -16.09 3.08 2.84
N TYR A 79 -14.91 3.49 2.37
CA TYR A 79 -14.44 4.89 2.39
C TYR A 79 -14.33 5.55 1.02
N ILE A 80 -14.42 4.80 -0.09
CA ILE A 80 -14.03 5.30 -1.42
C ILE A 80 -15.09 5.07 -2.50
N GLY A 81 -16.22 4.43 -2.16
CA GLY A 81 -17.32 4.15 -3.09
C GLY A 81 -16.96 3.06 -4.12
N PRO A 82 -17.64 2.98 -5.28
CA PRO A 82 -17.28 2.02 -6.31
C PRO A 82 -15.97 2.44 -7.02
N TYR A 83 -14.91 1.67 -6.83
CA TYR A 83 -13.62 1.85 -7.50
C TYR A 83 -13.09 0.53 -8.04
N THR A 84 -12.12 0.64 -8.94
CA THR A 84 -11.23 -0.45 -9.31
C THR A 84 -9.89 -0.20 -8.61
N ARG A 85 -9.39 -1.17 -7.85
CA ARG A 85 -8.08 -1.08 -7.19
C ARG A 85 -7.03 -1.71 -8.09
N HIS A 86 -5.95 -1.00 -8.31
CA HIS A 86 -4.75 -1.54 -8.92
C HIS A 86 -3.67 -1.57 -7.86
N GLU A 87 -2.93 -2.66 -7.79
CA GLU A 87 -1.92 -2.84 -6.77
C GLU A 87 -0.64 -3.47 -7.32
N VAL A 88 0.46 -3.23 -6.62
CA VAL A 88 1.76 -3.86 -6.83
C VAL A 88 2.16 -4.45 -5.49
N THR A 89 2.49 -5.73 -5.49
CA THR A 89 3.00 -6.41 -4.30
C THR A 89 4.48 -6.70 -4.46
N GLY A 90 5.25 -6.50 -3.41
CA GLY A 90 6.69 -6.76 -3.37
C GLY A 90 7.21 -6.91 -1.93
N LEU A 91 8.53 -6.79 -1.78
CA LEU A 91 9.21 -6.86 -0.50
C LEU A 91 10.03 -5.60 -0.24
N LEU A 92 9.91 -5.01 0.95
CA LEU A 92 10.82 -3.98 1.46
C LEU A 92 11.62 -4.55 2.63
N ARG A 93 12.93 -4.75 2.43
CA ARG A 93 13.82 -5.38 3.42
C ARG A 93 13.26 -6.69 4.02
N GLY A 94 12.54 -7.49 3.21
CA GLY A 94 11.94 -8.76 3.62
C GLY A 94 10.49 -8.66 4.13
N HIS A 95 9.94 -7.46 4.29
CA HIS A 95 8.55 -7.26 4.68
C HIS A 95 7.62 -7.19 3.46
N PRO A 96 6.52 -7.96 3.43
CA PRO A 96 5.50 -7.83 2.39
C PRO A 96 4.90 -6.43 2.35
N VAL A 97 4.92 -5.83 1.17
CA VAL A 97 4.35 -4.52 0.90
C VAL A 97 3.40 -4.61 -0.28
N THR A 98 2.22 -4.02 -0.11
CA THR A 98 1.24 -3.84 -1.16
C THR A 98 1.02 -2.35 -1.35
N VAL A 99 1.28 -1.88 -2.55
CA VAL A 99 1.12 -0.50 -2.96
C VAL A 99 -0.09 -0.43 -3.86
N TRP A 100 -1.01 0.52 -3.65
CA TRP A 100 -2.24 0.58 -4.42
C TRP A 100 -2.68 1.99 -4.80
N ALA A 101 -3.39 2.06 -5.92
CA ALA A 101 -4.13 3.22 -6.37
C ALA A 101 -5.53 2.79 -6.79
N CYS A 102 -6.47 3.72 -6.67
CA CYS A 102 -7.85 3.49 -7.08
C CYS A 102 -8.15 4.28 -8.35
N GLU A 103 -8.82 3.64 -9.29
CA GLU A 103 -9.53 4.31 -10.37
C GLU A 103 -11.00 4.38 -10.00
N ARG A 104 -11.56 5.59 -9.97
CA ARG A 104 -12.99 5.75 -9.73
C ARG A 104 -13.73 5.11 -10.91
N ARG A 105 -14.65 4.17 -10.64
CA ARG A 105 -15.51 3.68 -11.72
C ARG A 105 -16.30 4.86 -12.23
N GLY A 106 -16.35 5.01 -13.56
CA GLY A 106 -17.11 6.06 -14.21
C GLY A 106 -18.48 6.16 -13.53
N LEU A 107 -18.74 7.30 -12.89
CA LEU A 107 -20.10 7.75 -12.67
C LEU A 107 -20.60 8.07 -14.08
N GLU A 108 -21.02 7.04 -14.82
CA GLU A 108 -21.79 7.25 -16.02
C GLU A 108 -23.06 7.96 -15.56
N SER A 109 -23.04 9.28 -15.74
CA SER A 109 -24.11 10.26 -15.66
C SER A 109 -25.42 9.71 -15.07
N ALA A 110 -25.62 9.92 -13.77
CA ALA A 110 -26.95 9.92 -13.17
C ALA A 110 -27.50 11.34 -13.16
#